data_AF-A0A1H6JW57-F1
#
_entry.id   AF-A0A1H6JW57-F1
#
_cell.length_a   1.000
_cell.length_b   1.000
_cell.length_c   1.000
_cell.angle_alpha   90.00
_cell.angle_beta   90.00
_cell.angle_gamma   90.00
#
_symmetry.space_group_name_H-M   'P 1'
#
loop_
_entity.id
_entity.type
_entity.pdbx_description
1 polymer ?
#
loop_
_entity_poly.entity_id
_entity_poly.type
_entity_poly.pdbx_seq_one_letter_code
_entity_poly.pdbx_strand_id
1 'polypeptide(L)'
;MKLKLLIIFLTLLKNISYSQPKDTIYGKIKSIREQLLFLDENRQNRKLFSTEGDYGHNGFLSEEYTKRRFNIWWYQTYWVHYINYYKEFDINNKLLKVIWYYKDQTILNSCENEYDKEGKLVNQKFNSYKFSNTTNLYDKNNNLILSKNIDSDKKY
;
A
#
# COMPACT_ATOMS: atom_id res chain seq x y z
N MET A 1 10.92 -29.85 48.33
CA MET A 1 10.13 -29.91 47.07
C MET A 1 9.61 -28.54 46.62
N LYS A 2 8.91 -27.79 47.48
CA LYS A 2 8.29 -26.49 47.14
C LYS A 2 9.26 -25.43 46.56
N LEU A 3 10.47 -25.30 47.12
CA LEU A 3 11.47 -24.33 46.64
C LEU A 3 12.00 -24.65 45.23
N LYS A 4 12.19 -25.95 44.91
CA LYS A 4 12.63 -26.39 43.58
C LYS A 4 11.55 -26.13 42.51
N LEU A 5 10.28 -26.38 42.84
CA LEU A 5 9.15 -26.05 41.98
C LEU A 5 9.02 -24.54 41.73
N LEU A 6 9.25 -23.71 42.75
CA LEU A 6 9.23 -22.25 42.61
C LEU A 6 10.33 -21.75 41.67
N ILE A 7 11.55 -22.30 41.79
CA ILE A 7 12.68 -21.95 40.91
C ILE A 7 12.40 -22.34 39.47
N ILE A 8 11.84 -23.54 39.22
CA ILE A 8 11.44 -23.98 37.88
C ILE A 8 10.38 -23.04 37.31
N PHE A 9 9.37 -22.67 38.11
CA PHE A 9 8.33 -21.73 37.69
C PHE A 9 8.88 -20.33 37.33
N LEU A 10 9.83 -19.82 38.13
CA LEU A 10 10.50 -18.54 37.86
C LEU A 10 11.37 -18.57 36.59
N THR A 11 11.99 -19.70 36.26
CA THR A 11 12.75 -19.85 35.00
C THR A 11 11.85 -19.94 33.77
N LEU A 12 10.64 -20.48 33.90
CA LEU A 12 9.68 -20.56 32.79
C LEU A 12 9.11 -19.17 32.42
N LEU A 13 8.88 -18.30 33.40
CA LEU A 13 8.38 -16.93 33.17
C LEU A 13 9.37 -16.05 32.41
N LYS A 14 10.68 -16.24 32.60
CA LYS A 14 11.71 -15.47 31.87
C LYS A 14 11.77 -15.80 30.38
N ASN A 15 11.40 -17.01 29.97
CA ASN A 15 11.48 -17.44 28.57
C ASN A 15 10.29 -17.01 27.70
N ILE A 16 9.16 -16.62 28.29
CA ILE A 16 7.98 -16.14 27.54
C ILE A 16 8.30 -14.84 26.78
N SER A 17 9.20 -14.01 27.31
CA SER A 17 9.55 -12.70 26.73
C SER A 17 10.61 -12.74 25.62
N TYR A 18 11.28 -13.88 25.39
CA TYR A 18 12.40 -13.99 24.43
C TYR A 18 12.11 -14.86 23.20
N SER A 19 10.90 -15.42 23.06
CA SER A 19 10.62 -16.47 22.07
C SER A 19 10.31 -15.99 20.65
N GLN A 20 10.19 -14.69 20.40
CA GLN A 20 9.98 -14.15 19.05
C GLN A 20 10.65 -12.78 19.00
N PRO A 21 11.49 -12.44 18.00
CA PRO A 21 11.62 -11.04 17.63
C PRO A 21 10.18 -10.55 17.44
N LYS A 22 9.80 -9.46 18.11
CA LYS A 22 8.60 -8.73 17.71
C LYS A 22 8.89 -8.13 16.33
N ASP A 23 8.96 -8.97 15.31
CA ASP A 23 8.73 -8.62 13.91
C ASP A 23 7.25 -8.28 13.80
N THR A 24 6.88 -7.23 14.51
CA THR A 24 5.58 -6.65 14.39
C THR A 24 5.68 -5.81 13.14
N ILE A 25 5.04 -6.31 12.08
CA ILE A 25 4.29 -5.44 11.15
C ILE A 25 3.44 -4.40 11.94
N TYR A 26 3.17 -4.66 13.24
CA TYR A 26 2.59 -3.77 14.25
C TYR A 26 3.56 -2.80 14.98
N GLY A 27 4.83 -2.69 14.58
CA GLY A 27 5.82 -1.75 15.15
C GLY A 27 5.80 -0.38 14.45
N LYS A 28 6.60 0.59 14.93
CA LYS A 28 6.88 1.83 14.19
C LYS A 28 7.83 1.52 13.03
N ILE A 29 7.26 1.01 11.94
CA ILE A 29 7.97 0.65 10.71
C ILE A 29 8.54 1.90 10.04
N LYS A 30 9.82 1.87 9.64
CA LYS A 30 10.43 2.96 8.86
C LYS A 30 10.03 2.87 7.39
N SER A 31 9.98 1.65 6.86
CA SER A 31 9.55 1.36 5.50
C SER A 31 9.06 -0.08 5.34
N ILE A 32 8.27 -0.33 4.30
CA ILE A 32 7.83 -1.67 3.89
C ILE A 32 8.03 -1.81 2.39
N ARG A 33 8.58 -2.96 1.97
CA ARG A 33 8.56 -3.43 0.58
C ARG A 33 7.74 -4.71 0.52
N GLU A 34 6.67 -4.69 -0.25
CA GLU A 34 5.92 -5.88 -0.62
C GLU A 34 6.13 -6.08 -2.12
N GLN A 35 6.53 -7.29 -2.52
CA GLN A 35 6.84 -7.64 -3.89
C GLN A 35 6.34 -9.06 -4.18
N LEU A 36 5.60 -9.21 -5.27
CA LEU A 36 5.27 -10.52 -5.81
C LEU A 36 6.33 -10.94 -6.84
N LEU A 37 7.08 -12.00 -6.52
CA LEU A 37 8.06 -12.61 -7.44
C LEU A 37 7.39 -13.78 -8.17
N PHE A 38 7.35 -13.69 -9.50
CA PHE A 38 6.91 -14.80 -10.34
C PHE A 38 8.12 -15.68 -10.66
N LEU A 39 8.08 -16.94 -10.22
CA LEU A 39 9.23 -17.86 -10.29
C LEU A 39 9.47 -18.45 -11.68
N ASP A 40 8.53 -18.35 -12.62
CA ASP A 40 8.67 -18.89 -13.97
C ASP A 40 8.02 -17.95 -15.01
N GLU A 41 8.83 -17.47 -15.96
CA GLU A 41 8.39 -16.63 -17.08
C GLU A 41 7.58 -17.42 -18.12
N ASN A 42 7.77 -18.74 -18.17
CA ASN A 42 7.16 -19.65 -19.15
C ASN A 42 5.81 -20.22 -18.68
N ARG A 43 5.47 -20.07 -17.40
CA ARG A 43 4.19 -20.54 -16.80
C ARG A 43 3.29 -19.38 -16.35
N GLN A 44 3.31 -18.28 -17.09
CA GLN A 44 2.44 -17.13 -16.81
C GLN A 44 1.20 -17.20 -17.69
N ASN A 45 0.02 -17.02 -17.11
CA ASN A 45 -1.20 -16.93 -17.91
C ASN A 45 -1.28 -15.55 -18.58
N ARG A 46 -0.74 -15.45 -19.80
CA ARG A 46 -0.72 -14.22 -20.61
C ARG A 46 -2.12 -13.71 -21.00
N LYS A 47 -3.15 -14.56 -20.91
CA LYS A 47 -4.55 -14.24 -21.25
C LYS A 47 -5.18 -13.20 -20.31
N LEU A 48 -4.51 -12.95 -19.20
CA LEU A 48 -4.88 -11.95 -18.21
C LEU A 48 -4.50 -10.52 -18.57
N PHE A 49 -3.41 -10.36 -19.31
CA PHE A 49 -2.72 -9.07 -19.48
C PHE A 49 -3.05 -8.38 -20.80
N SER A 50 -3.89 -8.98 -21.65
CA SER A 50 -3.84 -8.69 -23.09
C SER A 50 -5.01 -7.88 -23.66
N THR A 51 -6.03 -7.47 -22.90
CA THR A 51 -7.22 -6.88 -23.54
C THR A 51 -7.77 -5.55 -23.00
N GLU A 52 -7.48 -5.08 -21.78
CA GLU A 52 -8.26 -3.94 -21.21
C GLU A 52 -7.45 -2.88 -20.43
N GLY A 53 -6.11 -2.95 -20.36
CA GLY A 53 -5.31 -2.03 -19.53
C GLY A 53 -5.57 -2.16 -18.01
N ASP A 54 -4.92 -1.31 -17.19
CA ASP A 54 -4.90 -1.46 -15.72
C ASP A 54 -6.23 -1.13 -15.00
N TYR A 55 -7.23 -0.54 -15.67
CA TYR A 55 -8.51 -0.15 -15.05
C TYR A 55 -9.71 -0.36 -15.99
N GLY A 56 -10.44 -1.47 -15.78
CA GLY A 56 -11.52 -1.97 -16.64
C GLY A 56 -12.82 -1.14 -16.62
N HIS A 57 -13.09 -0.44 -17.72
CA HIS A 57 -14.28 0.42 -17.88
C HIS A 57 -15.58 -0.32 -18.27
N ASN A 58 -15.58 -1.65 -18.47
CA ASN A 58 -16.72 -2.40 -19.04
C ASN A 58 -17.66 -3.08 -18.02
N GLY A 59 -17.65 -2.69 -16.75
CA GLY A 59 -18.22 -3.48 -15.65
C GLY A 59 -19.75 -3.74 -15.64
N PHE A 60 -20.57 -2.96 -16.34
CA PHE A 60 -22.03 -2.93 -16.09
C PHE A 60 -22.88 -2.80 -17.37
N LEU A 61 -22.82 -3.81 -18.23
CA LEU A 61 -23.61 -3.86 -19.49
C LEU A 61 -24.88 -4.72 -19.37
N SER A 62 -24.86 -5.81 -18.60
CA SER A 62 -26.04 -6.64 -18.27
C SER A 62 -25.73 -7.59 -17.11
N GLU A 63 -26.77 -8.11 -16.44
CA GLU A 63 -26.61 -9.03 -15.30
C GLU A 63 -25.79 -10.28 -15.66
N GLU A 64 -26.08 -10.91 -16.80
CA GLU A 64 -25.34 -12.08 -17.28
C GLU A 64 -23.88 -11.74 -17.61
N TYR A 65 -23.65 -10.60 -18.27
CA TYR A 65 -22.30 -10.16 -18.62
C TYR A 65 -21.45 -9.85 -17.38
N THR A 66 -22.04 -9.17 -16.40
CA THR A 66 -21.38 -8.84 -15.12
C THR A 66 -21.08 -10.10 -14.31
N LYS A 67 -22.04 -11.05 -14.19
CA LYS A 67 -21.80 -12.32 -13.49
C LYS A 67 -20.70 -13.15 -14.15
N ARG A 68 -20.70 -13.21 -15.49
CA ARG A 68 -19.67 -13.91 -16.27
C ARG A 68 -18.29 -13.26 -16.10
N ARG A 69 -18.19 -11.93 -16.18
CA ARG A 69 -16.92 -11.20 -16.00
C ARG A 69 -16.39 -11.33 -14.58
N PHE A 70 -17.25 -11.27 -13.58
CA PHE A 70 -16.85 -11.45 -12.18
C PHE A 70 -16.33 -12.87 -11.93
N ASN A 71 -17.04 -13.89 -12.42
CA ASN A 71 -16.57 -15.28 -12.31
C ASN A 71 -15.22 -15.48 -13.02
N ILE A 72 -15.09 -14.91 -14.21
CA ILE A 72 -13.83 -14.96 -14.96
C ILE A 72 -12.73 -14.23 -14.19
N TRP A 73 -12.90 -12.95 -13.83
CA TRP A 73 -11.88 -12.10 -13.22
C TRP A 73 -11.45 -12.53 -11.82
N TRP A 74 -12.38 -12.99 -11.00
CA TRP A 74 -12.11 -13.30 -9.60
C TRP A 74 -11.66 -14.75 -9.38
N TYR A 75 -12.18 -15.69 -10.17
CA TYR A 75 -11.95 -17.13 -9.93
C TYR A 75 -11.16 -17.84 -11.02
N GLN A 76 -11.21 -17.33 -12.26
CA GLN A 76 -10.57 -18.01 -13.42
C GLN A 76 -9.39 -17.22 -14.00
N THR A 77 -9.21 -15.98 -13.56
CA THR A 77 -8.27 -14.98 -14.05
C THR A 77 -7.33 -14.66 -12.90
N TYR A 78 -6.16 -15.26 -12.92
CA TYR A 78 -4.95 -14.94 -12.14
C TYR A 78 -4.48 -13.45 -12.13
N TRP A 79 -5.26 -12.45 -12.59
CA TRP A 79 -4.98 -11.01 -12.42
C TRP A 79 -5.51 -10.55 -11.07
N VAL A 80 -4.72 -10.85 -10.05
CA VAL A 80 -4.82 -10.20 -8.76
C VAL A 80 -4.04 -8.89 -8.90
N HIS A 81 -4.58 -7.74 -8.46
CA HIS A 81 -3.77 -6.56 -8.15
C HIS A 81 -2.72 -7.01 -7.13
N TYR A 82 -1.54 -7.43 -7.59
CA TYR A 82 -0.51 -7.92 -6.71
C TYR A 82 0.07 -6.72 -5.95
N ILE A 83 0.27 -6.90 -4.65
CA ILE A 83 0.86 -5.87 -3.83
C ILE A 83 2.35 -5.78 -4.20
N ASN A 84 2.69 -4.81 -5.05
CA ASN A 84 4.06 -4.47 -5.41
C ASN A 84 4.30 -3.00 -5.16
N TYR A 85 4.69 -2.68 -3.93
CA TYR A 85 4.97 -1.30 -3.53
C TYR A 85 6.15 -1.20 -2.59
N TYR A 86 6.66 0.02 -2.51
CA TYR A 86 7.54 0.48 -1.45
C TYR A 86 6.85 1.62 -0.72
N LYS A 87 6.82 1.59 0.61
CA LYS A 87 6.26 2.64 1.48
C LYS A 87 7.28 3.10 2.49
N GLU A 88 7.30 4.39 2.79
CA GLU A 88 8.09 5.00 3.86
C GLU A 88 7.17 5.72 4.83
N PHE A 89 7.52 5.68 6.12
CA PHE A 89 6.74 6.28 7.18
C PHE A 89 7.59 7.16 8.09
N ASP A 90 6.97 8.15 8.71
CA ASP A 90 7.58 8.96 9.75
C ASP A 90 7.57 8.27 11.13
N ILE A 91 8.14 8.93 12.15
CA ILE A 91 8.20 8.43 13.52
C ILE A 91 6.81 8.28 14.19
N ASN A 92 5.76 8.82 13.57
CA ASN A 92 4.37 8.76 14.02
C ASN A 92 3.52 7.86 13.10
N ASN A 93 4.15 7.02 12.27
CA ASN A 93 3.52 6.11 11.32
C ASN A 93 2.70 6.80 10.20
N LYS A 94 3.00 8.06 9.88
CA LYS A 94 2.39 8.76 8.74
C LYS A 94 3.13 8.40 7.47
N LEU A 95 2.38 8.12 6.41
CA LEU A 95 2.92 7.72 5.11
C LEU A 95 3.62 8.91 4.45
N LEU A 96 4.95 8.89 4.39
CA LEU A 96 5.75 9.92 3.73
C LEU A 96 5.81 9.69 2.23
N LYS A 97 5.95 8.43 1.80
CA LYS A 97 6.14 8.07 0.41
C LYS A 97 5.54 6.72 0.10
N VAL A 98 4.96 6.57 -1.08
CA VAL A 98 4.61 5.28 -1.66
C VAL A 98 5.00 5.26 -3.13
N ILE A 99 5.60 4.16 -3.57
CA ILE A 99 5.89 3.87 -4.98
C ILE A 99 5.21 2.55 -5.31
N TRP A 100 4.41 2.53 -6.36
CA TRP A 100 3.85 1.31 -6.93
C TRP A 100 4.67 0.90 -8.15
N TYR A 101 4.89 -0.40 -8.30
CA TYR A 101 5.71 -0.94 -9.37
C TYR A 101 4.92 -1.89 -10.26
N TYR A 102 5.22 -1.86 -11.55
CA TYR A 102 4.88 -2.93 -12.45
C TYR A 102 5.64 -4.21 -12.07
N LYS A 103 5.23 -5.33 -12.68
CA LYS A 103 5.86 -6.63 -12.48
C LYS A 103 7.37 -6.64 -12.76
N ASP A 104 7.80 -5.94 -13.81
CA ASP A 104 9.20 -5.80 -14.20
C ASP A 104 10.00 -4.83 -13.30
N GLN A 105 9.39 -4.36 -12.21
CA GLN A 105 9.95 -3.41 -11.25
C GLN A 105 10.14 -1.98 -11.77
N THR A 106 9.60 -1.66 -12.95
CA THR A 106 9.48 -0.26 -13.38
C THR A 106 8.41 0.46 -12.55
N ILE A 107 8.56 1.77 -12.36
CA ILE A 107 7.66 2.57 -11.55
C ILE A 107 6.35 2.77 -12.31
N LEU A 108 5.24 2.33 -11.71
CA LEU A 108 3.90 2.62 -12.20
C LEU A 108 3.48 4.02 -11.77
N ASN A 109 3.41 4.25 -10.46
CA ASN A 109 2.96 5.51 -9.87
C ASN A 109 3.78 5.78 -8.60
N SER A 110 3.76 7.03 -8.12
CA SER A 110 4.25 7.37 -6.79
C SER A 110 3.47 8.51 -6.16
N CYS A 111 3.49 8.56 -4.83
CA CYS A 111 2.90 9.61 -4.02
C CYS A 111 3.87 9.99 -2.90
N GLU A 112 4.07 11.30 -2.70
CA GLU A 112 4.86 11.86 -1.62
C GLU A 112 4.00 12.84 -0.82
N ASN A 113 4.01 12.69 0.50
CA ASN A 113 3.24 13.49 1.44
C ASN A 113 4.16 14.28 2.36
N GLU A 114 3.80 15.53 2.61
CA GLU A 114 4.44 16.40 3.58
C GLU A 114 3.42 16.79 4.64
N TYR A 115 3.83 16.71 5.90
CA TYR A 115 2.98 17.00 7.04
C TYR A 115 3.54 18.18 7.84
N ASP A 116 2.66 18.99 8.43
CA ASP A 116 3.07 20.03 9.38
C ASP A 116 3.48 19.43 10.75
N LYS A 117 3.85 20.30 11.70
CA LYS A 117 4.27 19.89 13.05
C LYS A 117 3.15 19.25 13.88
N GLU A 118 1.90 19.57 13.59
CA GLU A 118 0.71 18.95 14.17
C GLU A 118 0.34 17.66 13.43
N GLY A 119 1.00 17.45 12.29
CA GLY A 119 0.96 16.29 11.44
C GLY A 119 -0.26 16.26 10.51
N LYS A 120 -0.77 17.41 10.11
CA LYS A 120 -1.76 17.54 9.03
C LYS A 120 -1.05 17.50 7.68
N LEU A 121 -1.71 16.91 6.68
CA LEU A 121 -1.17 16.81 5.32
C LEU A 121 -1.19 18.19 4.66
N VAL A 122 -0.04 18.84 4.53
CA VAL A 122 0.07 20.18 3.92
C VAL A 122 0.38 20.12 2.43
N ASN A 123 1.06 19.08 1.96
CA ASN A 123 1.35 18.91 0.55
C ASN A 123 1.32 17.43 0.15
N GLN A 124 0.79 17.13 -1.03
CA GLN A 124 0.80 15.81 -1.63
C GLN A 124 1.15 15.92 -3.11
N LYS A 125 2.26 15.30 -3.49
CA LYS A 125 2.70 15.17 -4.89
C LYS A 125 2.33 13.77 -5.36
N PHE A 126 1.52 13.67 -6.41
CA PHE A 126 1.17 12.41 -7.04
C PHE A 126 1.72 12.38 -8.47
N ASN A 127 2.55 11.39 -8.75
CA ASN A 127 3.16 11.19 -10.05
C ASN A 127 2.63 9.88 -10.66
N SER A 128 1.86 10.02 -11.73
CA SER A 128 1.26 8.91 -12.48
C SER A 128 1.43 9.17 -13.98
N TYR A 129 0.41 8.87 -14.79
CA TYR A 129 0.32 9.40 -16.16
C TYR A 129 0.43 10.93 -16.20
N LYS A 130 -0.06 11.61 -15.17
CA LYS A 130 0.08 13.06 -14.95
C LYS A 130 0.66 13.36 -13.59
N PHE A 131 1.34 14.49 -13.50
CA PHE A 131 1.79 15.04 -12.24
C PHE A 131 0.69 15.92 -11.65
N SER A 132 0.32 15.66 -10.39
CA SER A 132 -0.50 16.57 -9.62
C SER A 132 0.15 16.90 -8.28
N ASN A 133 -0.11 18.12 -7.82
CA ASN A 133 0.30 18.60 -6.51
C ASN A 133 -0.90 19.23 -5.80
N THR A 134 -1.27 18.65 -4.65
CA THR A 134 -2.32 19.18 -3.79
C THR A 134 -1.68 19.84 -2.58
N THR A 135 -1.97 21.12 -2.35
CA THR A 135 -1.54 21.87 -1.17
C THR A 135 -2.76 22.22 -0.33
N ASN A 136 -2.69 21.95 0.98
CA ASN A 136 -3.76 22.22 1.94
C ASN A 136 -3.34 23.32 2.92
N LEU A 137 -4.29 24.19 3.25
CA LEU A 137 -4.14 25.22 4.28
C LEU A 137 -5.16 25.00 5.39
N TYR A 138 -4.70 25.07 6.63
CA TYR A 138 -5.53 24.92 7.82
C TYR A 138 -5.53 26.22 8.64
N ASP A 139 -6.63 26.49 9.34
CA ASP A 139 -6.69 27.58 10.31
C ASP A 139 -6.05 27.19 11.65
N LYS A 140 -6.01 28.14 12.57
CA LYS A 140 -5.49 27.94 13.95
C LYS A 140 -6.34 26.97 14.77
N ASN A 141 -7.57 26.70 14.36
CA ASN A 141 -8.51 25.78 15.00
C ASN A 141 -8.51 24.40 14.32
N ASN A 142 -7.55 24.13 13.44
CA ASN A 142 -7.36 22.88 12.71
C ASN A 142 -8.40 22.59 11.62
N ASN A 143 -9.19 23.58 11.19
CA ASN A 143 -10.12 23.44 10.09
C ASN A 143 -9.41 23.63 8.75
N LEU A 144 -9.73 22.79 7.76
CA LEU A 144 -9.26 22.96 6.39
C LEU A 144 -9.92 24.20 5.77
N ILE A 145 -9.11 25.20 5.41
CA ILE A 145 -9.58 26.44 4.77
C ILE A 145 -9.53 26.32 3.24
N LEU A 146 -8.46 25.70 2.72
CA LEU A 146 -8.20 25.63 1.29
C LEU A 146 -7.53 24.31 0.95
N SER A 147 -7.97 23.70 -0.15
CA SER A 147 -7.25 22.63 -0.85
C SER A 147 -7.07 23.05 -2.30
N LYS A 148 -5.83 23.23 -2.73
CA LYS A 148 -5.48 23.65 -4.08
C LYS A 148 -4.78 22.51 -4.79
N ASN A 149 -5.39 22.01 -5.85
CA ASN A 149 -4.76 21.03 -6.74
C ASN A 149 -4.21 21.73 -7.99
N ILE A 150 -2.97 21.41 -8.35
CA ILE A 150 -2.32 21.79 -9.60
C ILE A 150 -2.01 20.50 -10.34
N ASP A 151 -2.60 20.31 -11.51
CA ASP A 151 -2.25 19.21 -12.43
C ASP A 151 -1.45 19.77 -13.61
N SER A 152 -0.53 18.98 -14.14
CA SER A 152 0.27 19.22 -15.34
C SER A 152 -0.53 19.55 -16.62
N ASP A 153 -1.86 19.40 -16.60
CA ASP A 153 -2.77 19.69 -17.70
C ASP A 153 -3.31 21.14 -17.74
N LYS A 154 -2.39 22.11 -17.84
CA LYS A 154 -2.69 23.43 -18.45
C LYS A 154 -1.65 23.78 -19.51
N LYS A 155 -1.71 23.10 -20.64
CA LYS A 155 -1.30 23.69 -21.92
C LYS A 155 -2.58 24.09 -22.66
N TYR A 156 -2.82 25.40 -22.73
CA TYR A 156 -3.78 26.02 -23.65
C TYR A 156 -3.35 25.78 -25.09
#